data_AF-A0A7C1RU47-F1
#
_entry.id   AF-A0A7C1RU47-F1
#
_cell.length_a   1.000
_cell.length_b   1.000
_cell.length_c   1.000
_cell.angle_alpha   90.00
_cell.angle_beta   90.00
_cell.angle_gamma   90.00
#
_symmetry.space_group_name_H-M   'P 1'
#
loop_
_entity.id
_entity.type
_entity.pdbx_description
1 polymer ?
#
loop_
_entity_poly.entity_id
_entity_poly.type
_entity_poly.pdbx_seq_one_letter_code
_entity_poly.pdbx_strand_id
1 'polypeptide(L)' 'MDEYAHFIYKITKAFPREEVYGVTSQLRRSGLSVILNYIEGFARKKKAVKQN' A
#
# COMPACT_ATOMS: atom_id res chain seq x y z
N MET A 1 0.21 -5.55 8.06
CA MET A 1 -0.37 -4.72 6.98
C MET A 1 -0.37 -3.26 7.37
N ASP A 2 -0.87 -2.92 8.55
CA ASP A 2 -0.80 -1.55 9.08
C ASP A 2 0.62 -0.95 9.10
N GLU A 3 1.60 -1.69 9.63
CA GLU A 3 3.01 -1.28 9.64
C GLU A 3 3.58 -0.99 8.23
N TYR A 4 3.15 -1.74 7.21
CA TYR A 4 3.59 -1.54 5.83
C TYR A 4 3.06 -0.23 5.26
N ALA A 5 1.78 0.08 5.49
CA ALA A 5 1.21 1.36 5.10
C ALA A 5 1.91 2.52 5.83
N HIS A 6 2.08 2.41 7.15
CA HIS A 6 2.77 3.42 7.94
C HIS A 6 4.22 3.64 7.49
N PHE A 7 4.94 2.58 7.11
CA PHE A 7 6.29 2.68 6.57
C PHE A 7 6.34 3.51 5.28
N ILE A 8 5.45 3.25 4.32
CA ILE A 8 5.38 4.01 3.06
C ILE A 8 5.05 5.49 3.31
N TYR A 9 4.11 5.76 4.22
CA TYR A 9 3.78 7.13 4.60
C TYR A 9 4.96 7.83 5.30
N LYS A 10 5.72 7.11 6.14
CA LYS A 10 6.91 7.62 6.82
C LYS A 10 8.01 7.99 5.83
N ILE A 11 8.36 7.12 4.88
CA ILE A 11 9.45 7.39 3.92
C ILE A 11 9.08 8.52 2.95
N THR A 12 7.82 8.57 2.49
CA THR A 12 7.35 9.59 1.54
C THR A 12 7.19 10.97 2.16
N LYS A 13 7.27 11.10 3.50
CA LYS A 13 7.31 12.42 4.15
C LYS A 13 8.61 13.19 3.89
N ALA A 14 9.69 12.50 3.54
CA ALA A 14 10.97 13.13 3.25
C ALA A 14 11.08 13.67 1.81
N PHE A 15 10.04 13.46 0.98
CA PHE A 15 10.07 13.87 -0.42
C PHE A 15 9.82 15.38 -0.56
N PRO A 16 10.28 16.00 -1.66
CA PRO A 16 10.02 17.41 -1.94
C PRO A 16 8.52 17.72 -1.98
N ARG A 17 8.14 18.96 -1.61
CA ARG A 17 6.72 19.36 -1.52
C ARG A 17 6.02 19.36 -2.88
N GLU A 18 6.76 19.67 -3.94
CA GLU A 18 6.32 19.62 -5.33
C GLU A 18 5.89 18.21 -5.77
N GLU A 19 6.39 17.16 -5.11
CA GLU A 19 6.09 15.77 -5.44
C GLU A 19 4.85 15.21 -4.72
N VAL A 20 4.14 16.02 -3.91
CA VAL A 20 2.98 15.57 -3.11
C VAL A 20 1.90 14.95 -3.99
N TYR A 21 1.62 15.55 -5.14
CA TYR A 21 0.65 15.04 -6.11
C TYR A 21 1.29 14.13 -7.17
N GLY A 22 2.62 14.20 -7.34
CA GLY A 22 3.42 13.34 -8.20
C GLY A 22 3.73 11.99 -7.55
N VAL A 23 5.03 11.69 -7.37
CA VAL A 23 5.48 10.37 -6.94
C VAL A 23 4.98 9.99 -5.53
N THR A 24 4.78 10.98 -4.64
CA THR A 24 4.26 10.74 -3.29
C THR A 24 2.86 10.12 -3.34
N SER A 25 1.96 10.71 -4.14
CA SER A 25 0.58 10.22 -4.26
C SER A 25 0.53 8.82 -4.90
N GLN A 26 1.38 8.59 -5.91
CA GLN A 26 1.47 7.29 -6.60
C GLN A 26 1.98 6.18 -5.67
N LEU A 27 3.05 6.43 -4.91
CA LEU A 27 3.59 5.44 -3.98
C LEU A 27 2.62 5.10 -2.85
N ARG A 28 1.95 6.10 -2.27
CA ARG A 28 0.96 5.86 -1.20
C ARG A 28 -0.22 5.03 -1.70
N ARG A 29 -0.76 5.35 -2.90
CA ARG A 29 -1.85 4.58 -3.52
C ARG A 29 -1.41 3.16 -3.90
N SER A 30 -0.24 3.02 -4.52
CA SER A 30 0.32 1.71 -4.90
C SER A 30 0.54 0.82 -3.68
N GLY A 31 1.15 1.38 -2.62
CA GLY A 31 1.36 0.69 -1.36
C GLY A 31 0.06 0.21 -0.71
N LEU A 32 -0.96 1.06 -0.66
CA LEU A 32 -2.27 0.68 -0.14
C LEU A 32 -2.94 -0.40 -1.03
N SER A 33 -2.79 -0.31 -2.35
CA SER A 33 -3.32 -1.28 -3.30
C SER A 33 -2.82 -2.70 -3.05
N VAL A 34 -1.54 -2.87 -2.66
CA VAL A 34 -0.98 -4.20 -2.32
C VAL A 34 -1.77 -4.84 -1.17
N ILE A 35 -2.03 -4.09 -0.09
CA ILE A 35 -2.80 -4.56 1.06
C ILE A 35 -4.23 -4.90 0.65
N LEU A 36 -4.90 -3.98 -0.06
CA LEU A 36 -6.30 -4.15 -0.46
C LEU A 36 -6.50 -5.36 -1.38
N ASN A 37 -5.61 -5.57 -2.34
CA ASN A 37 -5.66 -6.74 -3.22
C ASN A 37 -5.47 -8.05 -2.46
N TYR A 38 -4.60 -8.06 -1.44
CA TYR A 38 -4.44 -9.23 -0.60
C TYR A 38 -5.68 -9.51 0.24
N ILE A 39 -6.25 -8.49 0.89
CA ILE A 39 -7.48 -8.60 1.69
C ILE A 39 -8.64 -9.08 0.83
N GLU A 40 -8.82 -8.50 -0.36
CA GLU A 40 -9.85 -8.93 -1.31
C GLU A 40 -9.63 -10.40 -1.74
N GLY A 41 -8.39 -10.77 -2.04
CA GLY A 41 -8.03 -12.14 -2.38
C GLY A 41 -8.33 -13.13 -1.24
N PHE A 42 -8.05 -12.75 0.00
CA PHE A 42 -8.38 -13.52 1.20
C PHE A 42 -9.90 -13.71 1.35
N ALA A 43 -10.66 -12.61 1.26
CA ALA A 43 -12.12 -12.62 1.37
C ALA A 43 -12.78 -13.48 0.27
N ARG A 44 -12.24 -13.46 -0.95
CA ARG A 44 -12.70 -14.27 -2.08
C ARG A 44 -12.15 -15.70 -2.10
N LYS A 45 -11.39 -16.11 -1.08
CA LYS A 45 -10.75 -17.44 -0.99
C LYS A 45 -9.94 -17.84 -2.22
N LYS A 46 -9.20 -16.88 -2.80
CA LYS A 46 -8.31 -17.17 -3.94
C LYS A 46 -7.21 -18.13 -3.49
N LYS A 47 -6.94 -19.20 -4.25
CA LYS A 47 -5.87 -20.19 -3.97
C LYS A 47 -4.49 -19.56 -3.73
N ALA A 48 -4.20 -18.43 -4.36
CA ALA A 48 -2.93 -17.72 -4.22
C ALA A 48 -2.76 -17.02 -2.86
N VAL A 49 -3.83 -16.91 -2.06
CA VAL A 49 -3.79 -16.29 -0.73
C VAL A 49 -3.79 -17.38 0.33
N LYS A 50 -2.82 -17.32 1.24
CA LYS A 50 -2.70 -18.26 2.35
C LYS A 50 -3.85 -18.02 3.33
N GLN A 51 -4.69 -19.04 3.56
CA GLN A 51 -5.94 -18.90 4.31
C GLN A 51 -5.93 -19.47 5.72
N ASN A 52 -4.84 -20.13 6.12
CA ASN A 52 -4.67 -21.00 7.30
C ASN A 52 -5.80 -20.97 8.33
#